data_AF-A0A838JIF7-F1
#
_entry.id   AF-A0A838JIF7-F1
#
_cell.length_a   1.000
_cell.length_b   1.000
_cell.length_c   1.000
_cell.angle_alpha   90.00
_cell.angle_beta   90.00
_cell.angle_gamma   90.00
#
_symmetry.space_group_name_H-M   'P 1'
#
loop_
_entity.id
_entity.type
_entity.pdbx_description
1 polymer ?
#
loop_
_entity_poly.entity_id
_entity_poly.type
_entity_poly.pdbx_seq_one_letter_code
_entity_poly.pdbx_strand_id
1 'polypeptide(L)'
;MADECHPLVITTRIDEERKALFTAFLEQHGCVVEDQGACLRVRFPEGTRREATLSGRDKRHSITLPDNTHLVEVYIRQREYTILNIPAGEARQEIL
;
A
#
# COMPACT_ATOMS: atom_id res chain seq x y z
N MET A 1 10.07 1.45 26.64
CA MET A 1 10.47 2.20 25.44
C MET A 1 9.22 2.27 24.59
N ALA A 2 8.65 3.46 24.41
CA ALA A 2 7.46 3.59 23.59
C ALA A 2 7.89 3.28 22.15
N ASP A 3 7.41 2.15 21.64
CA ASP A 3 7.45 1.84 20.22
C ASP A 3 6.67 2.99 19.57
N GLU A 4 7.37 3.98 19.02
CA GLU A 4 6.71 5.09 18.35
C GLU A 4 6.03 4.49 17.12
N CYS A 5 4.76 4.13 17.31
CA CYS A 5 3.84 3.65 16.29
C CYS A 5 3.55 4.82 15.35
N HIS A 6 4.56 5.18 14.57
CA HIS A 6 4.44 6.21 13.57
C HIS A 6 3.43 5.72 12.55
N PRO A 7 2.40 6.53 12.21
CA PRO A 7 1.45 6.14 11.20
C PRO A 7 2.22 5.90 9.90
N LEU A 8 2.07 4.70 9.33
CA LEU A 8 2.65 4.40 8.02
C LEU A 8 1.99 5.34 7.01
N VAL A 9 2.80 6.12 6.29
CA VAL A 9 2.33 7.05 5.26
C VAL A 9 3.04 6.74 3.97
N ILE A 10 2.28 6.44 2.92
CA ILE A 10 2.79 6.12 1.58
C ILE A 10 2.21 7.10 0.58
N THR A 11 3.07 7.63 -0.30
CA THR A 11 2.63 8.43 -1.44
C THR A 11 2.66 7.55 -2.67
N THR A 12 1.49 7.23 -3.24
CA THR A 12 1.35 6.37 -4.41
C THR A 12 0.79 7.16 -5.58
N ARG A 13 1.27 6.86 -6.79
CA ARG A 13 0.59 7.31 -8.01
C ARG A 13 -0.52 6.32 -8.36
N ILE A 14 -1.58 6.85 -8.96
CA ILE A 14 -2.69 6.05 -9.46
C ILE A 14 -3.34 6.77 -10.63
N ASP A 15 -3.78 6.01 -11.63
CA ASP A 15 -4.56 6.51 -12.75
C ASP A 15 -5.86 7.15 -12.25
N GLU A 16 -6.25 8.30 -12.82
CA GLU A 16 -7.49 9.01 -12.41
C GLU A 16 -8.73 8.12 -12.48
N GLU A 17 -8.80 7.24 -13.48
CA GLU A 17 -9.89 6.28 -13.67
C GLU A 17 -10.01 5.27 -12.53
N ARG A 18 -8.90 4.95 -11.86
CA ARG A 18 -8.83 3.98 -10.76
C ARG A 18 -8.75 4.65 -9.39
N LYS A 19 -8.45 5.95 -9.35
CA LYS A 19 -8.26 6.75 -8.14
C LYS A 19 -9.47 6.71 -7.21
N ALA A 20 -10.67 6.88 -7.75
CA ALA A 20 -11.90 6.86 -6.96
C ALA A 20 -12.15 5.48 -6.31
N LEU A 21 -12.00 4.40 -7.09
CA LEU A 21 -12.19 3.03 -6.60
C LEU A 21 -11.14 2.65 -5.54
N PHE A 22 -9.90 3.02 -5.76
CA PHE A 22 -8.81 2.73 -4.84
C PHE A 22 -8.90 3.54 -3.54
N THR A 23 -9.31 4.81 -3.65
CA THR A 23 -9.58 5.66 -2.47
C THR A 23 -10.70 5.05 -1.63
N ALA A 24 -11.85 4.73 -2.26
CA ALA A 24 -12.97 4.12 -1.56
C ALA A 24 -12.58 2.78 -0.90
N PHE A 25 -11.79 1.95 -1.58
CA PHE A 25 -11.26 0.71 -1.02
C PHE A 25 -10.39 0.97 0.21
N LEU A 26 -9.41 1.88 0.14
CA LEU A 26 -8.55 2.20 1.28
C LEU A 26 -9.33 2.78 2.47
N GLU A 27 -10.29 3.66 2.20
CA GLU A 27 -11.16 4.25 3.23
C GLU A 27 -12.04 3.21 3.93
N GLN A 28 -12.52 2.19 3.19
CA GLN A 28 -13.27 1.06 3.78
C GLN A 28 -12.45 0.26 4.80
N HIS A 29 -11.12 0.21 4.63
CA HIS A 29 -10.20 -0.44 5.56
C HIS A 29 -9.59 0.51 6.60
N GLY A 30 -10.18 1.70 6.79
CA GLY A 30 -9.76 2.65 7.82
C GLY A 30 -8.49 3.43 7.49
N CYS A 31 -8.04 3.43 6.23
CA CYS A 31 -6.97 4.31 5.78
C CYS A 31 -7.52 5.73 5.54
N VAL A 32 -6.71 6.74 5.81
CA VAL A 32 -7.01 8.13 5.44
C VAL A 32 -6.26 8.46 4.17
N VAL A 33 -6.98 8.86 3.11
CA VAL A 33 -6.40 9.17 1.81
C VAL A 33 -6.48 10.68 1.57
N GLU A 34 -5.34 11.32 1.35
CA GLU A 34 -5.24 12.73 0.97
C GLU A 34 -4.89 12.83 -0.52
N ASP A 35 -5.73 13.51 -1.28
CA ASP A 35 -5.51 13.79 -2.69
C ASP A 35 -4.51 14.94 -2.88
N GLN A 36 -3.39 14.68 -3.57
CA GLN A 36 -2.39 15.71 -3.92
C GLN A 36 -2.32 15.95 -5.43
N GLY A 37 -3.43 15.75 -6.14
CA GLY A 37 -3.53 15.83 -7.59
C GLY A 37 -2.97 14.57 -8.25
N ALA A 38 -1.69 14.60 -8.61
CA ALA A 38 -1.01 13.53 -9.35
C ALA A 38 -0.65 12.30 -8.49
N CYS A 39 -0.78 12.41 -7.18
CA CYS A 39 -0.48 11.36 -6.21
C CYS A 39 -1.55 11.31 -5.13
N LEU A 40 -1.71 10.14 -4.52
CA LEU A 40 -2.46 9.94 -3.29
C LEU A 40 -1.47 9.76 -2.13
N ARG A 41 -1.69 10.48 -1.04
CA ARG A 41 -0.98 10.26 0.22
C ARG A 41 -1.90 9.45 1.14
N VAL A 42 -1.51 8.21 1.39
CA VAL A 42 -2.29 7.24 2.17
C VAL A 42 -1.68 7.14 3.56
N ARG A 43 -2.48 7.38 4.59
CA ARG A 43 -2.14 7.12 5.99
C ARG A 43 -2.86 5.86 6.46
N PHE A 44 -2.09 4.86 6.85
CA PHE A 44 -2.63 3.59 7.29
C PHE A 44 -3.04 3.62 8.76
N PRO A 45 -4.05 2.82 9.16
CA PRO A 45 -4.47 2.71 10.55
C PRO A 45 -3.38 2.09 11.43
N GLU A 46 -3.48 2.35 12.74
CA GLU A 46 -2.60 1.74 13.73
C GLU A 46 -2.65 0.20 13.67
N GLY A 47 -1.52 -0.44 13.92
CA GLY A 47 -1.40 -1.91 13.81
C GLY A 47 -1.14 -2.41 12.38
N THR A 48 -1.11 -1.52 11.39
CA THR A 48 -0.65 -1.85 10.04
C THR A 48 0.81 -2.29 10.06
N ARG A 49 1.08 -3.47 9.48
CA ARG A 49 2.44 -4.05 9.38
C ARG A 49 2.98 -3.86 7.98
N ARG A 50 4.24 -3.48 7.85
CA ARG A 50 4.95 -3.39 6.57
C ARG A 50 6.18 -4.29 6.61
N GLU A 51 6.25 -5.24 5.70
CA GLU A 51 7.31 -6.23 5.59
C GLU A 51 8.00 -6.08 4.24
N ALA A 52 9.32 -5.97 4.23
CA ALA A 52 10.08 -5.90 2.99
C ALA A 52 10.13 -7.29 2.33
N THR A 53 9.62 -7.40 1.11
CA THR A 53 9.69 -8.61 0.29
C THR A 53 10.78 -8.40 -0.76
N LEU A 54 11.91 -9.09 -0.59
CA LEU A 54 13.00 -9.06 -1.56
C LEU A 54 12.60 -9.92 -2.77
N SER A 55 12.17 -9.29 -3.86
CA SER A 55 11.94 -9.97 -5.15
C SER A 55 12.67 -9.23 -6.27
N GLY A 56 13.93 -9.62 -6.51
CA GLY A 56 14.69 -9.19 -7.68
C GLY A 56 15.15 -7.73 -7.67
N ARG A 57 15.03 -7.05 -8.84
CA ARG A 57 15.53 -5.67 -9.06
C ARG A 57 14.61 -4.59 -8.48
N ASP A 58 13.37 -4.92 -8.13
CA ASP A 58 12.37 -3.99 -7.61
C ASP A 58 12.17 -4.21 -6.11
N LYS A 59 12.08 -3.13 -5.33
CA LYS A 59 11.79 -3.26 -3.89
C LYS A 59 10.28 -3.44 -3.71
N ARG A 60 9.86 -4.59 -3.21
CA ARG A 60 8.45 -4.83 -2.85
C ARG A 60 8.31 -4.79 -1.34
N HIS A 61 7.20 -4.26 -0.85
CA HIS A 61 6.82 -4.34 0.55
C HIS A 61 5.40 -4.88 0.64
N SER A 62 5.20 -5.92 1.43
CA SER A 62 3.88 -6.37 1.84
C SER A 62 3.39 -5.44 2.94
N ILE A 63 2.14 -5.01 2.85
CA ILE A 63 1.45 -4.21 3.85
C ILE A 63 0.24 -5.00 4.31
N THR A 64 0.16 -5.29 5.60
CA THR A 64 -0.97 -5.99 6.20
C THR A 64 -1.71 -5.04 7.13
N LEU A 65 -2.96 -4.77 6.80
CA LEU A 65 -3.87 -3.95 7.58
C LEU A 65 -4.38 -4.71 8.82
N PRO A 66 -4.89 -4.01 9.86
CA PRO A 66 -5.38 -4.64 11.09
C PRO A 66 -6.56 -5.60 10.87
N ASP A 67 -7.31 -5.47 9.78
CA ASP A 67 -8.39 -6.36 9.36
C ASP A 67 -7.89 -7.59 8.56
N ASN A 68 -6.58 -7.83 8.51
CA ASN A 68 -5.88 -8.85 7.71
C ASN A 68 -5.98 -8.64 6.19
N THR A 69 -6.32 -7.42 5.74
CA THR A 69 -6.22 -7.09 4.32
C THR A 69 -4.76 -6.95 3.91
N HIS A 70 -4.41 -7.56 2.78
CA HIS A 70 -3.05 -7.58 2.25
C HIS A 70 -2.93 -6.64 1.04
N LEU A 71 -1.95 -5.76 1.09
CA LEU A 71 -1.59 -4.84 0.01
C LEU A 71 -0.12 -5.03 -0.32
N VAL A 72 0.28 -4.75 -1.55
CA VAL A 72 1.68 -4.78 -1.96
C VAL A 72 2.09 -3.43 -2.49
N GLU A 73 3.05 -2.81 -1.82
CA GLU A 73 3.75 -1.64 -2.31
C GLU A 73 4.91 -2.08 -3.19
N VAL A 74 4.87 -1.72 -4.48
CA VAL A 74 5.94 -1.97 -5.44
C VAL A 74 6.67 -0.66 -5.72
N TYR A 75 7.99 -0.67 -5.50
CA TYR A 75 8.87 0.42 -5.86
C TYR A 75 9.39 0.23 -7.28
N ILE A 76 8.87 1.00 -8.23
CA ILE A 76 9.27 0.98 -9.63
C ILE A 76 10.25 2.14 -9.86
N ARG A 77 11.48 1.82 -10.29
CA ARG A 77 12.49 2.76 -10.81
C ARG A 77 12.71 4.06 -10.01
N GLN A 78 13.35 3.94 -8.85
CA GLN A 78 14.02 5.03 -8.11
C GLN A 78 13.15 6.20 -7.58
N ARG A 79 11.86 6.35 -7.93
CA ARG A 79 10.98 7.40 -7.36
C ARG A 79 9.49 7.06 -7.26
N GLU A 80 9.05 5.90 -7.74
CA GLU A 80 7.61 5.62 -7.90
C GLU A 80 7.18 4.44 -7.02
N TYR A 81 6.19 4.68 -6.16
CA TYR A 81 5.53 3.64 -5.39
C TYR A 81 4.13 3.43 -5.97
N THR A 82 3.80 2.17 -6.24
CA THR A 82 2.46 1.75 -6.64
C THR A 82 1.96 0.75 -5.61
N ILE A 83 0.77 0.99 -5.05
CA ILE A 83 0.11 0.04 -4.16
C ILE A 83 -0.83 -0.82 -5.01
N LEU A 84 -0.56 -2.12 -5.04
CA LEU A 84 -1.40 -3.13 -5.66
C LEU A 84 -2.24 -3.81 -4.57
N ASN A 85 -3.55 -3.91 -4.80
CA ASN A 85 -4.41 -4.78 -4.01
C ASN A 85 -4.17 -6.23 -4.49
N ILE A 86 -3.78 -7.12 -3.58
CA ILE A 86 -3.75 -8.55 -3.86
C ILE A 86 -4.84 -9.18 -3.01
N PRO A 87 -5.94 -9.67 -3.59
CA PRO A 87 -6.99 -10.31 -2.81
C PRO A 87 -6.38 -11.47 -2.00
N ALA A 88 -6.79 -11.59 -0.74
CA ALA A 88 -6.37 -12.64 0.17
C ALA A 88 -6.78 -14.02 -0.38
N GLY A 89 -5.90 -14.59 -1.21
CA GLY A 89 -6.17 -15.79 -2.01
C GLY A 89 -5.31 -15.88 -3.28
N GLU A 90 -4.93 -14.74 -3.87
CA GLU A 90 -4.10 -14.67 -5.09
C GLU A 90 -2.62 -14.32 -4.84
N ALA A 91 -2.23 -14.07 -3.59
CA ALA A 91 -0.82 -13.85 -3.21
C ALA A 91 0.11 -15.07 -3.43
N ARG A 92 -0.42 -16.16 -3.99
CA ARG A 92 0.30 -17.41 -4.31
C ARG A 92 0.58 -17.62 -5.80
N GLN A 93 0.15 -16.75 -6.70
CA GLN A 93 0.63 -16.80 -8.09
C GLN A 93 1.75 -15.79 -8.26
N GLU A 94 2.94 -16.22 -7.82
CA GLU A 94 4.22 -15.74 -8.32
C GLU A 94 4.16 -15.70 -9.84
N ILE A 95 4.19 -14.50 -10.43
CA ILE A 95 4.60 -14.32 -11.81
C ILE A 95 6.13 -14.54 -11.80
N LEU A 96 6.53 -15.77 -12.12
CA LEU A 96 7.85 -16.12 -12.63
C LEU A 96 8.10 -15.43 -13.98
#